data_AF-A0A7C3M0D4-F1
#
_entry.id   AF-A0A7C3M0D4-F1
#
_cell.length_a   1.000
_cell.length_b   1.000
_cell.length_c   1.000
_cell.angle_alpha   90.00
_cell.angle_beta   90.00
_cell.angle_gamma   90.00
#
_symmetry.space_group_name_H-M   'P 1'
#
loop_
_entity.id
_entity.type
_entity.pdbx_description
1 polymer ?
#
loop_
_entity_poly.entity_id
_entity_poly.type
_entity_poly.pdbx_seq_one_letter_code
_entity_poly.pdbx_strand_id
1 'polypeptide(L)'
;MSATPPKEPFAVDETPSAGSGTPVSDNDRILAGLAYLIPFIVSLILLLNEDTKNKPFLRYHAVQSLGLAVVSAVFEVLLSIIAAVICFAVVFYLLPLVPMIYYGVMAFQGKTFEIPYLTAFMKQNHWL
;
A
#
# COMPACT_ATOMS: atom_id res chain seq x y z
N MET A 1 14.02 -57.60 -35.21
CA MET A 1 13.34 -57.52 -33.89
C MET A 1 14.33 -56.89 -32.92
N SER A 2 14.34 -55.58 -32.81
CA SER A 2 15.33 -54.83 -32.01
C SER A 2 14.62 -54.31 -30.77
N ALA A 3 15.12 -54.71 -29.60
CA ALA A 3 14.51 -54.48 -28.30
C ALA A 3 14.51 -53.01 -27.87
N THR A 4 13.41 -52.55 -27.27
CA THR A 4 13.28 -51.23 -26.65
C THR A 4 14.10 -51.17 -25.35
N PRO A 5 14.93 -50.14 -25.11
CA PRO A 5 15.68 -50.02 -23.87
C PRO A 5 14.77 -49.72 -22.66
N PRO A 6 15.17 -50.08 -21.42
CA PRO A 6 14.32 -49.98 -20.23
C PRO A 6 14.13 -48.52 -19.81
N LYS A 7 12.90 -48.15 -19.43
CA LYS A 7 12.62 -46.85 -18.80
C LYS A 7 13.12 -46.88 -17.35
N GLU A 8 14.09 -46.03 -17.05
CA GLU A 8 14.60 -45.76 -15.71
C GLU A 8 13.49 -45.11 -14.85
N PRO A 9 13.11 -45.68 -13.69
CA PRO A 9 11.96 -45.23 -12.89
C PRO A 9 12.19 -43.92 -12.11
N PHE A 10 13.40 -43.35 -12.19
CA PHE A 10 13.80 -42.12 -11.48
C PHE A 10 14.34 -41.03 -12.39
N ALA A 11 14.20 -41.17 -13.72
CA ALA A 11 14.48 -40.06 -14.61
C ALA A 11 13.45 -38.96 -14.36
N VAL A 12 13.92 -37.79 -13.92
CA VAL A 12 13.11 -36.57 -13.92
C VAL A 12 12.73 -36.35 -15.38
N ASP A 13 11.44 -36.45 -15.71
CA ASP A 13 10.95 -36.13 -17.04
C ASP A 13 11.24 -34.64 -17.29
N GLU A 14 12.36 -34.35 -17.96
CA GLU A 14 12.65 -33.06 -18.56
C GLU A 14 11.62 -32.86 -19.67
N THR A 15 10.44 -32.40 -19.29
CA THR A 15 9.43 -31.96 -20.26
C THR A 15 10.02 -30.76 -21.00
N PRO A 16 10.25 -30.85 -22.33
CA PRO A 16 10.76 -29.72 -23.08
C PRO A 16 9.62 -28.70 -23.12
N SER A 17 9.71 -27.67 -22.27
CA SER A 17 8.80 -26.54 -22.31
C SER A 17 9.08 -25.79 -23.60
N ALA A 18 8.23 -26.03 -24.61
CA ALA A 18 8.27 -25.38 -25.90
C ALA A 18 8.05 -23.88 -25.74
N GLY A 19 9.12 -23.09 -25.93
CA GLY A 19 9.09 -21.64 -26.00
C GLY A 19 10.43 -21.14 -26.50
N SER A 20 10.43 -20.55 -27.70
CA SER A 20 11.60 -20.01 -28.39
C SER A 20 12.36 -18.97 -27.55
N GLY A 21 13.60 -19.30 -27.19
CA GLY A 21 14.52 -18.48 -26.39
C GLY A 21 15.39 -19.41 -25.56
N THR A 22 16.59 -18.99 -25.15
CA THR A 22 17.41 -19.77 -24.20
C THR A 22 16.54 -20.22 -23.02
N PRO A 23 16.53 -21.53 -22.66
CA PRO A 23 15.64 -22.04 -21.64
C PRO A 23 15.84 -21.29 -20.32
N VAL A 24 14.76 -20.72 -19.79
CA VAL A 24 14.78 -20.06 -18.48
C VAL A 24 15.00 -21.14 -17.43
N SER A 25 16.09 -21.03 -16.67
CA SER A 25 16.40 -21.96 -15.58
C SER A 25 15.37 -21.85 -14.45
N ASP A 26 15.13 -22.93 -13.72
CA ASP A 26 14.27 -22.88 -12.53
C ASP A 26 14.80 -21.90 -11.47
N ASN A 27 16.12 -21.76 -11.34
CA ASN A 27 16.72 -20.73 -10.48
C ASN A 27 16.31 -19.31 -10.91
N ASP A 28 16.21 -19.07 -12.22
CA ASP A 28 15.81 -17.77 -12.75
C ASP A 28 14.34 -17.46 -12.45
N ARG A 29 13.48 -18.49 -12.47
CA ARG A 29 12.07 -18.40 -12.05
C ARG A 29 11.93 -18.11 -10.56
N ILE A 30 12.72 -18.77 -9.72
CA ILE A 30 12.75 -18.54 -8.27
C ILE A 30 13.20 -17.11 -7.97
N LEU A 31 14.29 -16.64 -8.58
CA LEU A 31 14.79 -15.28 -8.39
C LEU A 31 13.78 -14.23 -8.86
N ALA A 32 13.12 -14.45 -10.00
CA ALA A 32 12.05 -13.57 -10.48
C ALA A 32 10.87 -13.51 -9.51
N GLY A 33 10.45 -14.65 -8.94
CA GLY A 33 9.40 -14.69 -7.92
C GLY A 33 9.82 -14.00 -6.63
N LEU A 34 11.04 -14.24 -6.17
CA LEU A 34 11.59 -13.61 -4.95
C LEU A 34 11.67 -12.09 -5.08
N ALA A 35 11.93 -11.60 -6.30
CA ALA A 35 11.89 -10.17 -6.58
C ALA A 35 10.53 -9.57 -6.24
N TYR A 36 9.40 -10.26 -6.36
CA TYR A 36 8.10 -9.72 -5.94
C TYR A 36 7.86 -9.77 -4.44
N LEU A 37 8.42 -10.77 -3.75
CA LEU A 37 8.23 -10.94 -2.31
C LEU A 37 9.01 -9.89 -1.50
N ILE A 38 10.19 -9.50 -1.99
CA ILE A 38 11.05 -8.49 -1.35
C ILE A 38 11.45 -7.45 -2.41
N PRO A 39 10.51 -6.58 -2.83
CA PRO A 39 10.60 -5.88 -4.10
C PRO A 39 11.56 -4.70 -4.13
N PHE A 40 11.97 -4.15 -2.98
CA PHE A 40 13.04 -3.16 -2.94
C PHE A 40 14.43 -3.80 -2.98
N ILE A 41 14.70 -4.75 -2.09
CA ILE A 41 16.06 -5.29 -1.91
C ILE A 41 16.40 -6.25 -3.06
N VAL A 42 15.53 -7.24 -3.34
CA VAL A 42 15.84 -8.31 -4.28
C VAL A 42 15.84 -7.78 -5.71
N SER A 43 14.86 -6.96 -6.10
CA SER A 43 14.84 -6.34 -7.43
C SER A 43 16.09 -5.48 -7.69
N LEU A 44 16.54 -4.71 -6.69
CA LEU A 44 17.73 -3.88 -6.83
C LEU A 44 18.99 -4.74 -6.97
N ILE A 45 19.13 -5.82 -6.19
CA ILE A 45 20.22 -6.78 -6.33
C ILE A 45 20.21 -7.40 -7.73
N LEU A 46 19.05 -7.85 -8.24
CA LEU A 46 18.95 -8.46 -9.57
C LEU A 46 19.33 -7.49 -10.69
N LEU A 47 19.02 -6.19 -10.53
CA LEU A 47 19.33 -5.15 -11.51
C LEU A 47 20.79 -4.68 -11.46
N LEU A 48 21.42 -4.73 -10.29
CA LEU A 48 22.81 -4.31 -10.11
C LEU A 48 23.82 -5.44 -10.35
N ASN A 49 23.43 -6.69 -10.12
CA ASN A 49 24.31 -7.84 -10.31
C ASN A 49 24.51 -8.14 -11.81
N GLU A 50 25.77 -8.19 -12.24
CA GLU A 50 26.18 -8.44 -13.62
C GLU A 50 25.66 -9.78 -14.16
N ASP A 51 25.62 -10.82 -13.32
CA ASP A 51 25.19 -12.17 -13.72
C ASP A 51 23.69 -12.26 -13.99
N THR A 52 22.90 -11.42 -13.33
CA THR A 52 21.44 -11.44 -13.39
C THR A 52 20.87 -10.34 -14.28
N LYS A 53 21.48 -9.16 -14.32
CA LYS A 53 20.98 -8.02 -15.09
C LYS A 53 21.04 -8.24 -16.61
N ASN A 54 21.98 -9.08 -17.06
CA ASN A 54 22.15 -9.44 -18.46
C ASN A 54 21.11 -10.47 -18.93
N LYS A 55 20.40 -11.13 -18.00
CA LYS A 55 19.32 -12.06 -18.32
C LYS A 55 18.02 -11.28 -18.56
N PRO A 56 17.44 -11.32 -19.77
CA PRO A 56 16.27 -10.50 -20.11
C PRO A 56 15.04 -10.82 -19.23
N PHE A 57 14.84 -12.10 -18.88
CA PHE A 57 13.75 -12.54 -18.02
C PHE A 57 13.84 -11.98 -16.58
N LEU A 58 15.01 -12.07 -15.94
CA LEU A 58 15.22 -11.53 -14.59
C LEU A 58 15.12 -10.01 -14.57
N ARG A 59 15.75 -9.35 -15.55
CA ARG A 59 15.71 -7.88 -15.65
C ARG A 59 14.28 -7.39 -15.80
N TYR A 60 13.46 -8.04 -16.62
CA TYR A 60 12.04 -7.69 -16.79
C TYR A 60 11.28 -7.74 -15.47
N HIS A 61 11.33 -8.87 -14.75
CA HIS A 61 10.61 -9.03 -13.49
C HIS A 61 11.17 -8.20 -12.35
N ALA A 62 12.49 -7.95 -12.32
CA ALA A 62 13.11 -7.07 -11.34
C ALA A 62 12.66 -5.61 -11.53
N VAL A 63 12.65 -5.08 -12.77
CA VAL A 63 12.12 -3.73 -13.03
C VAL A 63 10.64 -3.64 -12.69
N GLN A 64 9.84 -4.64 -13.11
CA GLN A 64 8.41 -4.65 -12.86
C GLN A 64 8.10 -4.67 -11.35
N SER A 65 8.78 -5.53 -10.61
CA SER A 65 8.62 -5.62 -9.15
C SER A 65 9.03 -4.32 -8.45
N LEU A 66 10.18 -3.74 -8.83
CA LEU A 66 10.63 -2.47 -8.26
C LEU A 66 9.66 -1.32 -8.56
N GLY A 67 9.13 -1.27 -9.78
CA GLY A 67 8.09 -0.31 -10.17
C GLY A 67 6.82 -0.46 -9.34
N LEU A 68 6.36 -1.70 -9.12
CA LEU A 68 5.21 -2.00 -8.26
C LEU A 68 5.45 -1.53 -6.83
N ALA A 69 6.64 -1.78 -6.27
CA ALA A 69 6.99 -1.33 -4.92
C ALA A 69 6.96 0.18 -4.77
N VAL A 70 7.46 0.92 -5.76
CA VAL A 70 7.42 2.39 -5.76
C VAL A 70 5.98 2.90 -5.79
N VAL A 71 5.13 2.32 -6.67
CA VAL A 71 3.71 2.70 -6.74
C VAL A 71 2.99 2.42 -5.42
N SER A 72 3.21 1.24 -4.84
CA SER A 72 2.65 0.87 -3.53
C SER A 72 3.11 1.81 -2.42
N ALA A 73 4.40 2.17 -2.38
CA ALA A 73 4.93 3.11 -1.38
C ALA A 73 4.29 4.49 -1.51
N VAL A 74 4.12 5.01 -2.72
CA VAL A 74 3.41 6.28 -2.96
C VAL A 74 1.96 6.19 -2.48
N PHE A 75 1.28 5.10 -2.80
CA PHE A 75 -0.11 4.88 -2.35
C PHE A 75 -0.23 4.84 -0.82
N GLU A 76 0.66 4.11 -0.14
CA GLU A 76 0.69 4.05 1.33
C GLU A 76 0.96 5.42 1.96
N VAL A 77 1.91 6.20 1.40
CA VAL A 77 2.17 7.57 1.87
C VAL A 77 0.93 8.44 1.74
N LEU A 78 0.23 8.40 0.60
CA LEU A 78 -1.01 9.17 0.40
C LEU A 78 -2.10 8.77 1.40
N LEU A 79 -2.30 7.46 1.61
CA LEU A 79 -3.25 6.98 2.61
C LEU A 79 -2.88 7.43 4.03
N SER A 80 -1.60 7.45 4.38
CA SER A 80 -1.13 7.89 5.70
C SER A 80 -1.45 9.37 5.95
N ILE A 81 -1.31 10.23 4.93
CA ILE A 81 -1.63 11.66 5.00
C ILE A 81 -3.13 11.84 5.21
N ILE A 82 -3.96 11.13 4.44
CA ILE A 82 -5.42 11.18 4.57
C ILE A 82 -5.85 10.75 5.97
N ALA A 83 -5.30 9.63 6.46
CA ALA A 83 -5.60 9.12 7.79
C ALA A 83 -5.20 10.12 8.89
N ALA A 84 -4.04 10.76 8.77
CA ALA A 84 -3.59 11.79 9.70
C ALA A 84 -4.57 12.99 9.75
N VAL A 85 -4.98 13.50 8.59
CA VAL A 85 -5.94 14.62 8.50
C VAL A 85 -7.27 14.26 9.16
N ILE A 86 -7.79 13.05 8.91
CA ILE A 86 -9.03 12.58 9.53
C ILE A 86 -8.90 12.51 11.06
N CYS A 87 -7.78 12.00 11.57
CA CYS A 87 -7.54 11.90 13.01
C CYS A 87 -7.59 13.28 13.68
N PHE A 88 -6.95 14.30 13.09
CA PHE A 88 -7.03 15.66 13.60
C PHE A 88 -8.42 16.28 13.44
N ALA A 89 -9.13 15.97 12.36
CA ALA A 89 -10.49 16.46 12.13
C ALA A 89 -11.47 16.02 13.23
N VAL A 90 -11.30 14.82 13.80
CA VAL A 90 -12.13 14.33 14.92
C VAL A 90 -11.97 15.23 16.16
N VAL A 91 -10.75 15.66 16.47
CA VAL A 91 -10.49 16.56 17.62
C VAL A 91 -11.18 17.91 17.41
N PHE A 92 -11.07 18.49 16.22
CA PHE A 92 -11.75 19.74 15.88
C PHE A 92 -13.27 19.60 15.85
N TYR A 93 -13.79 18.44 15.43
CA TYR A 93 -15.23 18.15 15.46
C TYR A 93 -15.79 18.09 16.89
N LEU A 94 -15.00 17.59 17.85
CA LEU A 94 -15.42 17.49 19.25
C LEU A 94 -15.19 18.79 20.04
N LEU A 95 -14.35 19.70 19.57
CA LEU A 95 -14.02 20.96 20.24
C LEU A 95 -15.27 21.82 20.61
N PRO A 96 -16.30 21.96 19.75
CA PRO A 96 -17.51 22.74 20.07
C PRO A 96 -18.41 22.06 21.11
N LEU A 97 -18.20 20.77 21.41
CA LEU A 97 -19.00 20.05 22.40
C LEU A 97 -18.81 20.61 23.80
N VAL A 98 -17.59 21.07 24.13
CA VAL A 98 -17.25 21.64 25.44
C VAL A 98 -18.09 22.88 25.76
N PRO A 99 -18.11 23.96 24.93
CA PRO A 99 -18.96 25.11 25.20
C PRO A 99 -20.45 24.77 25.14
N MET A 100 -20.88 23.86 24.26
CA MET A 100 -22.28 23.41 24.22
C MET A 100 -22.74 22.80 25.54
N ILE A 101 -21.93 21.90 26.13
CA ILE A 101 -22.23 21.31 27.44
C ILE A 101 -22.23 22.39 28.53
N TYR A 102 -21.24 23.28 28.54
CA TYR A 102 -21.15 24.36 29.54
C TYR A 102 -22.38 25.29 29.52
N TYR A 103 -22.78 25.76 28.34
CA TYR A 103 -23.96 26.61 28.17
C TYR A 103 -25.26 25.85 28.49
N GLY A 104 -25.33 24.56 28.14
CA GLY A 104 -26.46 23.70 28.53
C GLY A 104 -26.61 23.58 30.04
N VAL A 105 -25.51 23.40 30.78
CA VAL A 105 -25.52 23.36 32.25
C VAL A 105 -25.99 24.69 32.84
N MET A 106 -25.54 25.83 32.30
CA MET A 106 -26.02 27.14 32.77
C MET A 106 -27.51 27.34 32.50
N ALA A 107 -28.01 26.85 31.36
CA ALA A 107 -29.44 26.88 31.05
C ALA A 107 -30.27 26.03 32.03
N PHE A 108 -29.79 24.84 32.42
CA PHE A 108 -30.44 24.03 33.45
C PHE A 108 -30.46 24.69 34.84
N GLN A 109 -29.54 25.61 35.11
CA GLN A 109 -29.53 26.41 36.34
C GLN A 109 -30.50 27.61 36.27
N GLY A 110 -31.22 27.80 35.16
CA GLY A 110 -32.16 28.91 34.97
C GLY A 110 -31.49 30.28 34.77
N LYS A 111 -30.19 30.30 34.45
CA LYS A 111 -29.45 31.55 34.21
C LYS A 111 -29.62 31.98 32.75
N THR A 112 -29.92 33.25 32.53
CA THR A 112 -29.77 33.89 31.23
C THR A 112 -28.32 34.39 31.11
N PHE A 113 -27.69 34.10 29.98
CA PHE A 113 -26.30 34.47 29.70
C PHE A 113 -26.15 34.84 28.24
N GLU A 114 -25.14 35.66 27.95
CA GLU A 114 -24.81 36.04 26.57
C GLU A 114 -23.60 35.24 26.10
N ILE A 115 -23.80 34.47 25.03
CA ILE A 115 -22.71 33.85 24.29
C ILE A 115 -22.04 34.95 23.45
N PRO A 116 -20.74 35.26 23.68
CA PRO A 116 -20.05 36.33 22.97
C PRO A 116 -20.05 36.08 21.46
N TYR A 117 -20.18 37.15 20.67
CA TYR A 117 -20.40 37.16 19.22
C TYR A 117 -21.75 36.57 18.77
N LEU A 118 -22.11 35.38 19.24
CA LEU A 118 -23.29 34.65 18.79
C LEU A 118 -24.60 35.33 19.26
N THR A 119 -24.69 35.71 20.53
CA THR A 119 -25.91 36.35 21.07
C THR A 119 -26.07 37.76 20.51
N ALA A 120 -24.97 38.50 20.35
CA ALA A 120 -24.99 39.82 19.73
C ALA A 120 -25.48 39.75 18.27
N PHE A 121 -25.00 38.75 17.51
CA PHE A 121 -25.47 38.49 16.15
C PHE A 121 -26.97 38.16 16.10
N MET A 122 -27.46 37.27 16.98
CA MET A 122 -28.88 36.90 17.01
C MET A 122 -29.79 38.11 17.32
N LYS A 123 -29.39 38.95 18.28
CA LYS A 123 -30.11 40.20 18.61
C LYS A 123 -30.13 41.17 17.45
N GLN A 124 -28.99 41.36 16.76
CA GLN A 124 -28.90 42.24 15.59
C GLN A 124 -29.83 41.79 14.45
N ASN A 125 -30.06 40.49 14.30
CA ASN A 125 -30.94 39.92 13.28
C ASN A 125 -32.40 39.73 13.74
N HIS A 126 -32.77 40.26 14.91
CA HIS A 126 -34.12 40.13 15.50
C HIS A 126 -34.58 38.68 15.74
N TRP A 127 -33.66 37.76 16.04
CA TRP A 127 -34.01 36.38 16.44
C TRP A 127 -34.30 36.27 17.94
N LEU A 128 -33.84 37.25 18.71
CA LEU A 128 -33.98 37.42 20.16
C LEU A 128 -34.39 38.86 20.48
#